data_AF-A0A6L6VQ59-F1
#
_entry.id   AF-A0A6L6VQ59-F1
#
_cell.length_a   1.000
_cell.length_b   1.000
_cell.length_c   1.000
_cell.angle_alpha   90.00
_cell.angle_beta   90.00
_cell.angle_gamma   90.00
#
_symmetry.space_group_name_H-M   'P 1'
#
loop_
_entity.id
_entity.type
_entity.pdbx_description
1 polymer ?
#
loop_
_entity_poly.entity_id
_entity_poly.type
_entity_poly.pdbx_seq_one_letter_code
_entity_poly.pdbx_strand_id
1 'polypeptide(L)'
;MYLRRLELTNTGPIKQVKIECRFNEDGSPLPIIFVGQNGAGKSIATAYVVSALIAAQVAVFDDADVEKDRVYKLRSPSYIYHGQTYSIGSVYFDNDMFVSELQLLKIKKEYTENPSSYENWININPEENSDHHSNFYKEIDKTKNSLHDGTYIFFPANRFEDPAWLNELNLKNKVDYSSLNNFTNYSNRPIVNYAPMRQLQSWLLDLIYDSFATENSASIEFLLNSPFGIQQKAKQTRNGPATDMLSSIQTFIKTLFGK
;
A
#
# COMPACT_ATOMS: atom_id res chain seq x y z
N MET A 1 -0.31 9.54 5.28
CA MET A 1 -0.77 8.66 6.36
C MET A 1 0.39 7.81 6.85
N TYR A 2 0.94 8.10 8.02
CA TYR A 2 2.05 7.36 8.62
C TYR A 2 1.60 6.50 9.79
N LEU A 3 2.13 5.28 9.88
CA LEU A 3 1.90 4.40 11.03
C LEU A 3 2.47 5.04 12.29
N ARG A 4 1.63 5.20 13.32
CA ARG A 4 2.02 5.71 14.65
C ARG A 4 2.17 4.58 15.64
N ARG A 5 1.24 3.63 15.62
CA ARG A 5 1.20 2.54 16.59
C ARG A 5 0.57 1.28 16.04
N LEU A 6 1.12 0.13 16.42
CA LEU A 6 0.56 -1.20 16.16
C LEU A 6 0.48 -1.97 17.48
N GLU A 7 -0.71 -2.43 17.84
CA GLU A 7 -0.96 -3.22 19.04
C GLU A 7 -1.63 -4.52 18.63
N LEU A 8 -1.03 -5.67 18.95
CA LEU A 8 -1.64 -6.98 18.73
C LEU A 8 -1.63 -7.77 20.04
N THR A 9 -2.73 -8.44 20.34
CA THR A 9 -2.89 -9.30 21.51
C THR A 9 -3.51 -10.61 21.06
N ASN A 10 -2.88 -11.72 21.46
CA ASN A 10 -3.33 -13.07 21.20
C ASN A 10 -3.60 -13.34 19.71
N THR A 11 -2.70 -12.93 18.82
CA THR A 11 -2.86 -12.98 17.36
C THR A 11 -1.85 -13.92 16.71
N GLY A 12 -2.31 -15.07 16.22
CA GLY A 12 -1.48 -16.11 15.61
C GLY A 12 -0.37 -16.54 16.58
N PRO A 13 0.92 -16.41 16.22
CA PRO A 13 2.05 -16.69 17.12
C PRO A 13 2.40 -15.52 18.06
N ILE A 14 1.70 -14.38 17.97
CA ILE A 14 1.97 -13.17 18.77
C ILE A 14 1.07 -13.17 20.01
N LYS A 15 1.66 -13.38 21.19
CA LYS A 15 0.92 -13.25 22.45
C LYS A 15 0.58 -11.79 22.75
N GLN A 16 1.57 -10.90 22.64
CA GLN A 16 1.39 -9.47 22.80
C GLN A 16 2.51 -8.73 22.06
N VAL A 17 2.15 -7.66 21.35
CA VAL A 17 3.11 -6.71 20.79
C VAL A 17 2.50 -5.31 20.85
N LYS A 18 3.33 -4.33 21.21
CA LYS A 18 3.01 -2.92 21.12
C LYS A 18 4.21 -2.20 20.51
N ILE A 19 4.02 -1.67 19.31
CA ILE A 19 5.05 -0.95 18.56
C ILE A 19 4.61 0.50 18.47
N GLU A 20 5.43 1.39 19.04
CA GLU A 20 5.30 2.84 18.89
C GLU A 20 6.32 3.29 17.83
N CYS A 21 5.84 3.87 16.74
CA CYS A 21 6.65 4.29 15.62
C CYS A 21 7.35 5.62 15.93
N ARG A 22 8.63 5.70 15.59
CA ARG A 22 9.46 6.87 15.86
C ARG A 22 9.54 7.78 14.63
N PHE A 23 9.72 9.06 14.90
CA PHE A 23 9.83 10.12 13.91
C PHE A 23 11.04 10.97 14.25
N ASN A 24 11.64 11.57 13.23
CA ASN A 24 12.67 12.59 13.39
C ASN A 24 12.05 13.90 13.91
N GLU A 25 12.91 14.83 14.34
CA GLU A 25 12.49 16.15 14.84
C GLU A 25 11.75 16.98 13.78
N ASP A 26 12.08 16.78 12.49
CA ASP A 26 11.41 17.41 11.35
C ASP A 26 10.05 16.78 11.01
N GLY A 27 9.62 15.76 11.75
CA GLY A 27 8.37 15.04 11.53
C GLY A 27 8.44 13.92 10.49
N SER A 28 9.60 13.66 9.89
CA SER A 28 9.76 12.53 8.96
C SER A 28 9.77 11.18 9.69
N PRO A 29 9.16 10.11 9.14
CA PRO A 29 9.10 8.80 9.79
C PRO A 29 10.46 8.10 9.76
N LEU A 30 10.83 7.43 10.85
CA LEU A 30 11.98 6.52 10.85
C LEU A 30 11.60 5.15 10.26
N PRO A 31 12.45 4.54 9.42
CA PRO A 31 12.20 3.20 8.90
C PRO A 31 12.04 2.16 10.02
N ILE A 32 11.09 1.24 9.83
CA ILE A 32 10.81 0.14 10.78
C ILE A 32 11.12 -1.18 10.10
N ILE A 33 11.90 -2.02 10.78
CA ILE A 33 12.27 -3.36 10.30
C ILE A 33 11.85 -4.37 11.35
N PHE A 34 11.00 -5.32 10.98
CA PHE A 34 10.65 -6.46 11.82
C PHE A 34 11.65 -7.59 11.64
N VAL A 35 12.36 -7.95 12.71
CA VAL A 35 13.34 -9.04 12.74
C VAL A 35 12.91 -10.12 13.74
N GLY A 36 13.25 -11.38 13.45
CA GLY A 36 12.90 -12.52 14.29
C GLY A 36 12.91 -13.83 13.52
N GLN A 37 12.77 -14.94 14.23
CA GLN A 37 12.75 -16.29 13.64
C GLN A 37 11.54 -16.49 12.69
N ASN A 38 11.62 -17.49 11.82
CA ASN A 38 10.47 -17.88 10.99
C ASN A 38 9.31 -18.33 11.88
N GLY A 39 8.08 -17.99 11.50
CA GLY A 39 6.90 -18.26 12.31
C GLY A 39 6.69 -17.31 13.50
N ALA A 40 7.57 -16.34 13.76
CA ALA A 40 7.40 -15.39 14.89
C ALA A 40 6.29 -14.35 14.70
N GLY A 41 5.57 -14.35 13.57
CA GLY A 41 4.44 -13.44 13.32
C GLY A 41 4.77 -12.14 12.57
N LYS A 42 5.99 -11.99 12.04
CA LYS A 42 6.39 -10.80 11.23
C LYS A 42 5.39 -10.49 10.11
N SER A 43 5.02 -11.49 9.32
CA SER A 43 4.05 -11.34 8.23
C SER A 43 2.65 -10.99 8.73
N ILE A 44 2.27 -11.47 9.91
CA ILE A 44 0.98 -11.14 10.54
C ILE A 44 0.97 -9.66 10.94
N ALA A 45 2.01 -9.17 11.61
CA ALA A 45 2.12 -7.76 11.96
C ALA A 45 2.00 -6.85 10.72
N THR A 46 2.70 -7.19 9.64
CA THR A 46 2.60 -6.45 8.38
C THR A 46 1.19 -6.55 7.77
N ALA A 47 0.54 -7.71 7.82
CA ALA A 47 -0.81 -7.89 7.28
C ALA A 47 -1.86 -7.00 7.97
N TYR A 48 -1.72 -6.71 9.27
CA TYR A 48 -2.59 -5.74 9.95
C TYR A 48 -2.44 -4.33 9.39
N VAL A 49 -1.19 -3.87 9.18
CA VAL A 49 -0.92 -2.55 8.60
C VAL A 49 -1.49 -2.45 7.19
N VAL A 50 -1.25 -3.48 6.35
CA VAL A 50 -1.76 -3.53 4.97
C VAL A 50 -3.29 -3.57 4.95
N SER A 51 -3.90 -4.40 5.79
CA SER A 51 -5.37 -4.49 5.88
C SER A 51 -6.00 -3.18 6.30
N ALA A 52 -5.35 -2.42 7.19
CA ALA A 52 -5.84 -1.10 7.61
C ALA A 52 -5.73 -0.06 6.49
N LEU A 53 -4.64 -0.08 5.71
CA LEU A 53 -4.49 0.78 4.52
C LEU A 53 -5.52 0.47 3.44
N ILE A 54 -5.81 -0.82 3.18
CA ILE A 54 -6.85 -1.23 2.22
C ILE A 54 -8.23 -0.81 2.74
N ALA A 55 -8.51 -0.94 4.03
CA ALA A 55 -9.77 -0.46 4.61
C ALA A 55 -9.95 1.06 4.42
N ALA A 56 -8.87 1.84 4.53
CA ALA A 56 -8.89 3.26 4.21
C ALA A 56 -9.18 3.50 2.71
N GLN A 57 -8.58 2.71 1.82
CA GLN A 57 -8.82 2.81 0.38
C GLN A 57 -10.27 2.50 0.02
N VAL A 58 -10.83 1.41 0.54
CA VAL A 58 -12.23 1.00 0.33
C VAL A 58 -13.22 2.07 0.82
N ALA A 59 -12.87 2.80 1.88
CA ALA A 59 -13.72 3.87 2.39
C ALA A 59 -13.83 5.09 1.45
N VAL A 60 -12.85 5.29 0.57
CA VAL A 60 -12.72 6.52 -0.24
C VAL A 60 -12.87 6.25 -1.74
N PHE A 61 -12.37 5.11 -2.24
CA PHE A 61 -12.22 4.84 -3.66
C PHE A 61 -12.98 3.59 -4.11
N ASP A 62 -13.52 3.63 -5.33
CA ASP A 62 -14.30 2.54 -5.92
C ASP A 62 -13.41 1.39 -6.46
N ASP A 63 -12.14 1.69 -6.74
CA ASP A 63 -11.13 0.79 -7.29
C ASP A 63 -10.09 0.32 -6.26
N ALA A 64 -10.50 0.20 -5.01
CA ALA A 64 -9.66 -0.41 -3.99
C ALA A 64 -9.22 -1.84 -4.38
N ASP A 65 -8.10 -2.31 -3.81
CA ASP A 65 -7.52 -3.63 -4.10
C ASP A 65 -8.49 -4.81 -3.86
N VAL A 66 -9.54 -4.56 -3.07
CA VAL A 66 -10.59 -5.51 -2.71
C VAL A 66 -11.94 -4.93 -3.14
N GLU A 67 -12.86 -5.78 -3.60
CA GLU A 67 -14.21 -5.29 -3.93
C GLU A 67 -14.94 -4.70 -2.71
N LYS A 68 -15.92 -3.84 -2.99
CA LYS A 68 -16.79 -3.30 -1.96
C LYS A 68 -17.47 -4.46 -1.20
N ASP A 69 -17.54 -4.34 0.12
CA ASP A 69 -18.06 -5.37 1.05
C ASP A 69 -17.21 -6.64 1.21
N ARG A 70 -16.02 -6.69 0.59
CA ARG A 70 -15.03 -7.77 0.79
C ARG A 70 -13.87 -7.30 1.66
N VAL A 71 -13.15 -8.26 2.25
CA VAL A 71 -12.01 -7.99 3.13
C VAL A 71 -10.72 -8.59 2.58
N TYR A 72 -9.60 -7.86 2.74
CA TYR A 72 -8.27 -8.34 2.39
C TYR A 72 -7.80 -9.49 3.28
N LYS A 73 -8.05 -9.35 4.59
CA LYS A 73 -7.66 -10.30 5.61
C LYS A 73 -8.90 -10.94 6.23
N LEU A 74 -8.91 -12.27 6.27
CA LEU A 74 -9.95 -13.03 6.98
C LEU A 74 -9.75 -12.94 8.50
N ARG A 75 -10.85 -12.65 9.20
CA ARG A 75 -10.94 -12.76 10.66
C ARG A 75 -11.47 -14.16 10.96
N SER A 76 -10.65 -15.00 11.60
CA SER A 76 -10.98 -16.39 11.90
C SER A 76 -10.47 -16.75 13.30
N PRO A 77 -11.25 -17.52 14.08
CA PRO A 77 -10.80 -18.07 15.36
C PRO A 77 -9.49 -18.87 15.26
N SER A 78 -9.16 -19.41 14.09
CA SER A 78 -7.89 -20.11 13.85
C SER A 78 -6.64 -19.23 14.02
N TYR A 79 -6.81 -17.90 13.99
CA TYR A 79 -5.75 -16.92 14.24
C TYR A 79 -5.71 -16.42 15.68
N ILE A 80 -6.46 -17.02 16.60
CA ILE A 80 -6.31 -16.74 18.03
C ILE A 80 -5.06 -17.48 18.53
N TYR A 81 -4.23 -16.80 19.33
CA TYR A 81 -3.05 -17.40 19.93
C TYR A 81 -3.43 -18.65 20.73
N HIS A 82 -2.61 -19.69 20.63
CA HIS A 82 -2.94 -20.99 21.21
C HIS A 82 -3.26 -20.90 22.72
N GLY A 83 -4.38 -21.50 23.12
CA GLY A 83 -4.87 -21.48 24.50
C GLY A 83 -5.58 -20.19 24.92
N GLN A 84 -5.77 -19.23 24.01
CA GLN A 84 -6.51 -17.99 24.28
C GLN A 84 -7.91 -18.06 23.67
N THR A 85 -8.82 -17.22 24.16
CA THR A 85 -10.23 -17.18 23.73
C THR A 85 -10.54 -16.00 22.82
N TYR A 86 -9.63 -15.06 22.63
CA TYR A 86 -9.84 -13.89 21.78
C TYR A 86 -8.53 -13.40 21.17
N SER A 87 -8.62 -12.63 20.10
CA SER A 87 -7.53 -11.89 19.47
C SER A 87 -7.98 -10.44 19.23
N ILE A 88 -7.10 -9.48 19.50
CA ILE A 88 -7.32 -8.06 19.24
C ILE A 88 -6.14 -7.54 18.43
N GLY A 89 -6.42 -6.73 17.41
CA GLY A 89 -5.39 -5.91 16.82
C GLY A 89 -5.86 -4.52 16.46
N SER A 90 -5.02 -3.54 16.76
CA SER A 90 -5.29 -2.13 16.55
C SER A 90 -4.12 -1.47 15.83
N VAL A 91 -4.44 -0.73 14.77
CA VAL A 91 -3.51 0.03 13.94
C VAL A 91 -3.90 1.49 14.02
N TYR A 92 -2.96 2.33 14.40
CA TYR A 92 -3.15 3.77 14.53
C TYR A 92 -2.21 4.49 13.58
N PHE A 93 -2.75 5.43 12.83
CA PHE A 93 -2.02 6.32 11.94
C PHE A 93 -1.97 7.74 12.52
N ASP A 94 -1.28 8.63 11.82
CA ASP A 94 -1.42 10.07 12.02
C ASP A 94 -2.86 10.56 11.76
N ASN A 95 -3.14 11.81 12.15
CA ASN A 95 -4.46 12.43 12.05
C ASN A 95 -5.58 11.67 12.80
N ASP A 96 -5.22 10.99 13.89
CA ASP A 96 -6.13 10.20 14.74
C ASP A 96 -6.91 9.11 13.98
N MET A 97 -6.42 8.68 12.83
CA MET A 97 -7.03 7.62 12.04
C MET A 97 -6.66 6.25 12.61
N PHE A 98 -7.64 5.34 12.71
CA PHE A 98 -7.39 4.03 13.28
C PHE A 98 -8.29 2.93 12.71
N VAL A 99 -7.83 1.69 12.90
CA VAL A 99 -8.58 0.46 12.70
C VAL A 99 -8.35 -0.43 13.90
N SER A 100 -9.41 -0.99 14.47
CA SER A 100 -9.35 -1.98 15.52
C SER A 100 -10.26 -3.16 15.19
N GLU A 101 -9.73 -4.37 15.31
CA GLU A 101 -10.47 -5.60 15.05
C GLU A 101 -10.42 -6.54 16.26
N LEU A 102 -11.52 -7.26 16.45
CA LEU A 102 -11.68 -8.28 17.46
C LEU A 102 -12.07 -9.59 16.79
N GLN A 103 -11.47 -10.69 17.25
CA GLN A 103 -11.92 -12.04 16.95
C GLN A 103 -12.11 -12.80 18.27
N LEU A 104 -13.28 -13.39 18.44
CA LEU A 104 -13.63 -14.25 19.55
C LEU A 104 -13.66 -15.71 19.09
N LEU A 105 -13.31 -16.63 19.99
CA LEU A 105 -13.42 -18.06 19.77
C LEU A 105 -14.89 -18.52 19.71
N LYS A 106 -15.75 -17.84 20.47
CA LYS A 106 -17.20 -18.09 20.57
C LYS A 106 -17.97 -16.81 20.28
N ILE A 107 -19.30 -16.88 20.22
CA ILE A 107 -20.13 -15.67 20.14
C ILE A 107 -19.98 -14.83 21.41
N LYS A 108 -20.12 -13.50 21.30
CA LYS A 108 -19.95 -12.56 22.41
C LYS A 108 -20.80 -12.93 23.64
N LYS A 109 -22.03 -13.41 23.44
CA LYS A 109 -22.94 -13.79 24.52
C LYS A 109 -22.40 -14.89 25.45
N GLU A 110 -21.48 -15.73 24.98
CA GLU A 110 -20.86 -16.79 25.77
C GLU A 110 -19.68 -16.29 26.64
N TYR A 111 -19.26 -15.03 26.50
CA TYR A 111 -18.20 -14.44 27.31
C TYR A 111 -18.78 -13.81 28.57
N THR A 112 -18.29 -14.25 29.73
CA THR A 112 -18.64 -13.69 31.04
C THR A 112 -17.89 -12.40 31.33
N GLU A 113 -16.72 -12.21 30.72
CA GLU A 113 -15.84 -11.06 30.92
C GLU A 113 -15.51 -10.39 29.59
N ASN A 114 -15.50 -9.06 29.60
CA ASN A 114 -15.06 -8.25 28.47
C ASN A 114 -13.52 -8.36 28.32
N PRO A 115 -13.00 -8.61 27.11
CA PRO A 115 -11.61 -8.30 26.78
C PRO A 115 -11.33 -6.81 27.06
N SER A 116 -10.81 -6.50 28.25
CA SER A 116 -10.65 -5.13 28.79
C SER A 116 -9.92 -4.14 27.88
N SER A 117 -9.18 -4.62 26.88
CA SER A 117 -8.44 -3.81 25.91
C SER A 117 -9.22 -3.45 24.64
N TYR A 118 -10.45 -3.93 24.43
CA TYR A 118 -11.25 -3.60 23.23
C TYR A 118 -12.31 -2.53 23.51
N GLU A 119 -12.06 -1.31 23.05
CA GLU A 119 -12.92 -0.15 23.31
C GLU A 119 -14.34 -0.31 22.75
N ASN A 120 -14.49 -0.94 21.58
CA ASN A 120 -15.79 -1.07 20.91
C ASN A 120 -16.64 -2.26 21.41
N TRP A 121 -16.24 -2.93 22.50
CA TRP A 121 -16.92 -4.14 23.00
C TRP A 121 -18.43 -3.97 23.18
N ILE A 122 -18.86 -2.82 23.70
CA ILE A 122 -20.27 -2.55 24.03
C ILE A 122 -21.15 -2.63 22.79
N ASN A 123 -20.67 -2.18 21.63
CA ASN A 123 -21.44 -2.04 20.40
C ASN A 123 -21.55 -3.32 19.57
N ILE A 124 -20.79 -4.36 19.92
CA ILE A 124 -20.81 -5.65 19.21
C ILE A 124 -22.14 -6.36 19.47
N ASN A 125 -22.77 -6.89 18.42
CA ASN A 125 -23.96 -7.73 18.54
C ASN A 125 -23.63 -9.01 19.36
N PRO A 126 -24.43 -9.39 20.38
CA PRO A 126 -24.18 -10.58 21.19
C PRO A 126 -24.03 -11.90 20.42
N GLU A 127 -24.63 -12.01 19.25
CA GLU A 127 -24.59 -13.22 18.40
C GLU A 127 -23.37 -13.24 17.45
N GLU A 128 -22.59 -12.15 17.40
CA GLU A 128 -21.37 -12.07 16.59
C GLU A 128 -20.15 -12.59 17.36
N ASN A 129 -19.18 -13.12 16.62
CA ASN A 129 -17.88 -13.57 17.15
C ASN A 129 -16.70 -12.72 16.63
N SER A 130 -16.96 -11.66 15.88
CA SER A 130 -15.93 -10.78 15.36
C SER A 130 -16.44 -9.35 15.27
N ASP A 131 -15.52 -8.39 15.36
CA ASP A 131 -15.83 -6.98 15.15
C ASP A 131 -14.72 -6.31 14.33
N HIS A 132 -15.09 -5.26 13.61
CA HIS A 132 -14.17 -4.41 12.87
C HIS A 132 -14.64 -2.98 12.97
N HIS A 133 -13.82 -2.16 13.60
CA HIS A 133 -14.13 -0.78 13.91
C HIS A 133 -13.05 0.14 13.32
N SER A 134 -13.47 1.18 12.61
CA SER A 134 -12.59 2.21 12.08
C SER A 134 -13.31 3.55 12.00
N ASN A 135 -12.54 4.63 11.91
CA ASN A 135 -13.07 5.99 11.74
C ASN A 135 -12.96 6.54 10.31
N PHE A 136 -12.46 5.76 9.34
CA PHE A 136 -12.25 6.23 7.96
C PHE A 136 -13.52 6.77 7.29
N TYR A 137 -14.65 6.07 7.44
CA TYR A 137 -15.93 6.55 6.88
C TYR A 137 -16.46 7.82 7.56
N LYS A 138 -16.14 8.02 8.84
CA LYS A 138 -16.52 9.23 9.58
C LYS A 138 -15.68 10.43 9.17
N GLU A 139 -14.41 10.19 8.82
CA GLU A 139 -13.40 11.20 8.50
C GLU A 139 -12.99 11.14 7.01
N ILE A 140 -13.97 10.95 6.12
CA ILE A 140 -13.72 10.59 4.71
C ILE A 140 -12.80 11.58 3.97
N ASP A 141 -12.98 12.88 4.18
CA ASP A 141 -12.17 13.93 3.54
C ASP A 141 -10.72 13.89 4.03
N LYS A 142 -10.52 13.67 5.34
CA LYS A 142 -9.18 13.53 5.93
C LYS A 142 -8.50 12.26 5.44
N THR A 143 -9.23 11.15 5.37
CA THR A 143 -8.71 9.88 4.83
C THR A 143 -8.33 10.05 3.36
N LYS A 144 -9.17 10.70 2.55
CA LYS A 144 -8.91 10.98 1.14
C LYS A 144 -7.65 11.82 0.94
N ASN A 145 -7.51 12.94 1.65
CA ASN A 145 -6.31 13.78 1.57
C ASN A 145 -5.05 13.00 1.99
N SER A 146 -5.14 12.26 3.10
CA SER A 146 -4.01 11.46 3.60
C SER A 146 -3.59 10.37 2.62
N LEU A 147 -4.51 9.79 1.85
CA LEU A 147 -4.23 8.81 0.81
C LEU A 147 -3.67 9.44 -0.47
N HIS A 148 -4.10 10.66 -0.84
CA HIS A 148 -3.58 11.36 -2.02
C HIS A 148 -2.13 11.82 -1.84
N ASP A 149 -1.79 12.31 -0.65
CA ASP A 149 -0.46 12.86 -0.34
C ASP A 149 0.62 11.78 -0.15
N GLY A 150 0.22 10.52 0.00
CA GLY A 150 1.11 9.40 0.28
C GLY A 150 1.22 8.39 -0.86
N THR A 151 2.31 7.64 -0.85
CA THR A 151 2.51 6.46 -1.71
C THR A 151 2.54 5.22 -0.83
N TYR A 152 1.62 4.29 -1.07
CA TYR A 152 1.46 3.06 -0.29
C TYR A 152 1.70 1.86 -1.19
N ILE A 153 2.73 1.07 -0.87
CA ILE A 153 3.11 -0.08 -1.68
C ILE A 153 3.44 -1.24 -0.74
N PHE A 154 2.86 -2.39 -1.02
CA PHE A 154 3.12 -3.64 -0.35
C PHE A 154 3.48 -4.73 -1.36
N PHE A 155 4.60 -5.41 -1.13
CA PHE A 155 5.04 -6.56 -1.90
C PHE A 155 4.85 -7.83 -1.05
N PRO A 156 3.82 -8.65 -1.32
CA PRO A 156 3.61 -9.90 -0.61
C PRO A 156 4.83 -10.83 -0.73
N ALA A 157 5.16 -11.52 0.36
CA ALA A 157 6.26 -12.49 0.39
C ALA A 157 5.96 -13.78 -0.40
N ASN A 158 4.70 -13.97 -0.81
CA ASN A 158 4.19 -15.16 -1.48
C ASN A 158 4.65 -15.18 -2.94
N ARG A 159 5.90 -15.58 -3.19
CA ARG A 159 6.31 -15.99 -4.54
C ARG A 159 5.95 -17.45 -4.85
N PHE A 160 5.66 -18.26 -3.83
CA PHE A 160 5.50 -19.71 -3.99
C PHE A 160 4.38 -20.36 -3.16
N GLU A 161 3.87 -19.73 -2.09
CA GLU A 161 2.75 -20.24 -1.28
C GLU A 161 1.96 -19.09 -0.65
N ASP A 162 0.63 -19.22 -0.62
CA ASP A 162 -0.27 -18.22 -0.06
C ASP A 162 -0.57 -18.45 1.44
N PRO A 163 -0.54 -17.40 2.28
CA PRO A 163 -0.79 -17.51 3.68
C PRO A 163 -2.29 -17.68 3.89
N ALA A 164 -2.66 -18.57 4.82
CA ALA A 164 -4.05 -18.92 5.04
C ALA A 164 -4.98 -17.74 5.43
N TRP A 165 -4.44 -16.55 5.78
CA TRP A 165 -5.24 -15.37 6.15
C TRP A 165 -5.60 -14.48 4.94
N LEU A 166 -4.94 -14.68 3.80
CA LEU A 166 -5.17 -13.90 2.58
C LEU A 166 -6.47 -14.35 1.90
N ASN A 167 -7.31 -13.38 1.54
CA ASN A 167 -8.56 -13.67 0.85
C ASN A 167 -8.41 -13.55 -0.67
N GLU A 168 -7.89 -14.60 -1.31
CA GLU A 168 -7.57 -14.60 -2.75
C GLU A 168 -8.76 -14.35 -3.67
N LEU A 169 -9.94 -14.88 -3.34
CA LEU A 169 -11.16 -14.73 -4.13
C LEU A 169 -11.60 -13.27 -4.28
N ASN A 170 -11.08 -12.39 -3.43
CA ASN A 170 -11.52 -11.03 -3.27
C ASN A 170 -10.50 -10.00 -3.77
N LEU A 171 -9.32 -10.43 -4.25
CA LEU A 171 -8.30 -9.54 -4.82
C LEU A 171 -8.63 -9.21 -6.28
N LYS A 172 -8.71 -7.92 -6.61
CA LYS A 172 -8.99 -7.45 -7.98
C LYS A 172 -7.79 -7.53 -8.94
N ASN A 173 -6.59 -7.85 -8.45
CA ASN A 173 -5.37 -7.80 -9.26
C ASN A 173 -5.13 -9.11 -10.05
N LYS A 174 -5.95 -9.36 -11.08
CA LYS A 174 -5.56 -10.16 -12.24
C LYS A 174 -5.48 -9.25 -13.47
N VAL A 175 -4.24 -9.11 -13.93
CA VAL A 175 -3.75 -8.34 -15.09
C VAL A 175 -4.78 -8.22 -16.21
N ASP A 176 -5.17 -6.98 -16.50
CA ASP A 176 -5.67 -6.59 -17.82
C ASP A 176 -5.09 -5.22 -18.20
N TYR A 177 -4.99 -4.96 -19.50
CA TYR A 177 -4.29 -3.81 -20.10
C TYR A 177 -4.64 -2.47 -19.44
N SER A 178 -3.63 -1.60 -19.33
CA SER A 178 -3.68 -0.30 -18.64
C SER A 178 -4.58 0.72 -19.34
N SER A 179 -5.89 0.60 -19.13
CA SER A 179 -6.80 1.73 -19.26
C SER A 179 -6.95 2.37 -17.89
N LEU A 180 -6.32 3.54 -17.69
CA LEU A 180 -6.52 4.33 -16.49
C LEU A 180 -7.93 4.93 -16.54
N ASN A 181 -8.72 4.67 -15.51
CA ASN A 181 -10.05 5.23 -15.39
C ASN A 181 -9.96 6.58 -14.66
N ASN A 182 -10.13 7.68 -15.39
CA ASN A 182 -10.00 9.04 -14.85
C ASN A 182 -11.28 9.56 -14.17
N PHE A 183 -11.96 8.72 -13.39
CA PHE A 183 -13.12 9.14 -12.60
C PHE A 183 -12.69 9.73 -11.25
N THR A 184 -13.48 10.66 -10.71
CA THR A 184 -13.17 11.41 -9.47
C THR A 184 -12.98 10.54 -8.23
N ASN A 185 -13.51 9.31 -8.25
CA ASN A 185 -13.48 8.36 -7.13
C ASN A 185 -12.55 7.16 -7.38
N TYR A 186 -11.72 7.21 -8.42
CA TYR A 186 -10.75 6.16 -8.74
C TYR A 186 -9.34 6.62 -8.34
N SER A 187 -8.61 5.79 -7.59
CA SER A 187 -7.22 6.08 -7.21
C SER A 187 -6.24 5.70 -8.31
N ASN A 188 -6.54 4.65 -9.08
CA ASN A 188 -5.66 3.93 -10.00
C ASN A 188 -4.32 3.51 -9.35
N ARG A 189 -4.29 3.36 -8.03
CA ARG A 189 -3.09 3.09 -7.22
C ARG A 189 -3.32 1.86 -6.35
N PRO A 190 -3.01 0.64 -6.84
CA PRO A 190 -3.10 -0.57 -6.03
C PRO A 190 -2.01 -0.55 -4.94
N ILE A 191 -2.38 -0.93 -3.72
CA ILE A 191 -1.43 -1.05 -2.59
C ILE A 191 -0.67 -2.36 -2.74
N VAL A 192 -1.37 -3.46 -3.03
CA VAL A 192 -0.79 -4.81 -3.11
C VAL A 192 -0.26 -5.11 -4.52
N ASN A 193 1.06 -5.28 -4.62
CA ASN A 193 1.76 -5.50 -5.89
C ASN A 193 2.50 -6.85 -5.90
N TYR A 194 2.02 -7.81 -6.71
CA TYR A 194 2.60 -9.15 -6.80
C TYR A 194 3.75 -9.27 -7.82
N ALA A 195 3.59 -8.66 -8.99
CA ALA A 195 4.55 -8.79 -10.09
C ALA A 195 4.53 -7.54 -11.00
N PRO A 196 5.04 -6.39 -10.51
CA PRO A 196 4.97 -5.14 -11.27
C PRO A 196 5.85 -5.18 -12.52
N MET A 197 6.73 -6.17 -12.69
CA MET A 197 7.77 -6.14 -13.73
C MET A 197 7.19 -6.00 -15.15
N ARG A 198 6.11 -6.71 -15.49
CA ARG A 198 5.50 -6.57 -16.83
C ARG A 198 4.88 -5.19 -17.03
N GLN A 199 4.14 -4.71 -16.04
CA GLN A 199 3.50 -3.38 -16.07
C GLN A 199 4.55 -2.27 -16.13
N LEU A 200 5.62 -2.39 -15.33
CA LEU A 200 6.74 -1.47 -15.31
C LEU A 200 7.49 -1.48 -16.64
N GLN A 201 7.69 -2.65 -17.25
CA GLN A 201 8.29 -2.76 -18.58
C GLN A 201 7.43 -2.09 -19.65
N SER A 202 6.13 -2.36 -19.67
CA SER A 202 5.20 -1.70 -20.59
C SER A 202 5.22 -0.18 -20.41
N TRP A 203 5.06 0.30 -19.18
CA TRP A 203 5.10 1.73 -18.86
C TRP A 203 6.44 2.37 -19.26
N LEU A 204 7.56 1.71 -19.00
CA LEU A 204 8.87 2.21 -19.40
C LEU A 204 9.02 2.26 -20.93
N LEU A 205 8.48 1.27 -21.64
CA LEU A 205 8.48 1.26 -23.11
C LEU A 205 7.61 2.37 -23.69
N ASP A 206 6.44 2.63 -23.11
CA ASP A 206 5.58 3.75 -23.51
C ASP A 206 6.31 5.09 -23.31
N LEU A 207 6.97 5.24 -22.17
CA LEU A 207 7.71 6.45 -21.82
C LEU A 207 8.95 6.66 -22.70
N ILE A 208 9.64 5.57 -23.07
CA ILE A 208 10.68 5.61 -24.10
C ILE A 208 10.07 5.99 -25.45
N TYR A 209 8.97 5.34 -25.85
CA TYR A 209 8.31 5.61 -27.12
C TYR A 209 7.91 7.08 -27.23
N ASP A 210 7.24 7.64 -26.23
CA ASP A 210 6.84 9.04 -26.21
C ASP A 210 8.06 9.97 -26.29
N SER A 211 9.09 9.74 -25.47
CA SER A 211 10.31 10.56 -25.52
C SER A 211 10.99 10.58 -26.90
N PHE A 212 10.98 9.45 -27.62
CA PHE A 212 11.69 9.32 -28.90
C PHE A 212 10.82 9.61 -30.14
N ALA A 213 9.52 9.32 -30.08
CA ALA A 213 8.61 9.43 -31.21
C ALA A 213 7.80 10.73 -31.17
N THR A 214 7.38 11.20 -29.99
CA THR A 214 6.47 12.34 -29.85
C THR A 214 7.20 13.61 -29.39
N GLU A 215 8.19 13.48 -28.52
CA GLU A 215 8.94 14.61 -27.93
C GLU A 215 10.27 14.92 -28.64
N ASN A 216 10.58 14.18 -29.69
CA ASN A 216 11.80 14.40 -30.46
C ASN A 216 11.58 15.54 -31.46
N SER A 217 12.32 16.61 -31.26
CA SER A 217 12.37 17.75 -32.17
C SER A 217 13.69 17.74 -32.92
N ALA A 218 13.61 17.65 -34.25
CA ALA A 218 14.77 17.79 -35.11
C ALA A 218 14.90 19.26 -35.53
N SER A 219 15.99 19.89 -35.11
CA SER A 219 16.37 21.22 -35.57
C SER A 219 17.60 21.11 -36.47
N ILE A 220 17.65 21.92 -37.52
CA ILE A 220 18.86 22.05 -38.35
C ILE A 220 19.65 23.22 -37.77
N GLU A 221 20.78 22.92 -37.13
CA GLU A 221 21.75 23.96 -36.77
C GLU A 221 22.65 24.23 -37.99
N PHE A 222 22.61 25.47 -38.45
CA PHE A 222 23.51 25.97 -39.47
C PHE A 222 24.78 26.49 -38.80
N LEU A 223 25.89 25.77 -38.98
CA LEU A 223 27.20 26.25 -38.52
C LEU A 223 27.80 27.14 -39.62
N LEU A 224 27.78 28.46 -39.39
CA LEU A 224 28.50 29.44 -40.22
C LEU A 224 30.00 29.33 -39.95
N ASN A 225 30.69 28.39 -40.59
CA ASN A 225 32.15 28.31 -40.54
C ASN A 225 32.79 28.35 -41.95
N SER A 226 33.19 29.56 -42.34
CA SER A 226 34.24 29.88 -43.33
C SER A 226 33.94 29.59 -44.83
N PRO A 227 34.76 30.10 -45.78
CA PRO A 227 34.36 30.43 -47.16
C PRO A 227 33.91 29.29 -48.10
N PHE A 228 33.88 28.04 -47.64
CA PHE A 228 33.70 26.85 -48.49
C PHE A 228 32.43 26.04 -48.22
N GLY A 229 31.37 26.69 -47.71
CA GLY A 229 30.02 26.17 -47.75
C GLY A 229 29.37 25.96 -46.39
N ILE A 230 28.03 25.99 -46.40
CA ILE A 230 27.19 25.82 -45.22
C ILE A 230 27.26 24.36 -44.76
N GLN A 231 27.84 24.10 -43.58
CA GLN A 231 27.69 22.81 -42.91
C GLN A 231 26.38 22.78 -42.13
N GLN A 232 25.47 21.90 -42.55
CA GLN A 232 24.24 21.61 -41.83
C GLN A 232 24.48 20.44 -40.88
N LYS A 233 24.21 20.63 -39.58
CA LYS A 233 24.19 19.53 -38.63
C LYS A 233 22.78 19.39 -38.06
N ALA A 234 22.16 18.24 -38.30
CA ALA A 234 20.90 17.93 -37.65
C ALA A 234 21.16 17.73 -36.15
N LYS A 235 20.53 18.56 -35.31
CA LYS A 235 20.54 18.42 -33.87
C LYS A 235 19.17 17.93 -33.44
N GLN A 236 19.14 16.68 -32.95
CA GLN A 236 17.96 16.12 -32.33
C GLN A 236 17.97 16.52 -30.85
N THR A 237 16.90 17.18 -30.43
CA THR A 237 16.64 17.53 -29.04
C THR A 237 15.35 16.88 -28.60
N ARG A 238 15.37 16.18 -27.47
CA ARG A 238 14.17 15.63 -26.85
C ARG A 238 13.78 16.55 -25.71
N ASN A 239 12.54 16.99 -25.69
CA ASN A 239 12.05 17.88 -24.64
C ASN A 239 10.56 17.62 -24.40
N GLY A 240 10.21 17.32 -23.15
CA GLY A 240 8.85 17.02 -22.74
C GLY A 240 8.79 16.15 -21.48
N PRO A 241 7.58 15.93 -20.95
CA PRO A 241 7.38 15.21 -19.70
C PRO A 241 7.99 13.80 -19.65
N ALA A 242 7.90 13.03 -20.75
CA ALA A 242 8.45 11.68 -20.83
C ALA A 242 9.98 11.71 -20.81
N THR A 243 10.59 12.68 -21.50
CA THR A 243 12.03 12.91 -21.51
C THR A 243 12.57 13.31 -20.14
N ASP A 244 11.88 14.22 -19.44
CA ASP A 244 12.26 14.65 -18.09
C ASP A 244 12.19 13.48 -17.10
N MET A 245 11.16 12.65 -17.21
CA MET A 245 11.01 11.46 -16.38
C MET A 245 12.07 10.40 -16.70
N LEU A 246 12.40 10.16 -17.97
CA LEU A 246 13.53 9.29 -18.36
C LEU A 246 14.85 9.77 -17.77
N SER A 247 15.10 11.08 -17.84
CA SER A 247 16.35 11.66 -17.32
C SER A 247 16.48 11.45 -15.80
N SER A 248 15.37 11.58 -15.08
CA SER A 248 15.29 11.34 -13.64
C SER A 248 15.53 9.86 -13.32
N ILE A 249 14.91 8.95 -14.06
CA ILE A 249 15.11 7.49 -13.93
C ILE A 249 16.58 7.13 -14.21
N GLN A 250 17.16 7.66 -15.27
CA GLN A 250 18.57 7.43 -15.61
C GLN A 250 19.51 7.91 -14.50
N THR A 251 19.23 9.08 -13.94
CA THR A 251 20.00 9.64 -12.82
C THR A 251 19.91 8.74 -11.60
N PHE A 252 18.70 8.32 -11.23
CA PHE A 252 18.47 7.39 -10.13
C PHE A 252 19.22 6.05 -10.32
N ILE A 253 19.12 5.44 -11.51
CA ILE A 253 19.81 4.18 -11.83
C ILE A 253 21.33 4.36 -11.74
N LYS A 254 21.86 5.45 -12.29
CA LYS A 254 23.29 5.78 -12.21
C LYS A 254 23.77 5.90 -10.77
N THR A 255 23.04 6.65 -9.94
CA THR A 255 23.33 6.78 -8.51
C THR A 255 23.26 5.44 -7.80
N LEU A 256 22.22 4.63 -8.05
CA LEU A 256 22.02 3.33 -7.41
C LEU A 256 23.16 2.34 -7.72
N PHE A 257 23.66 2.34 -8.96
CA PHE A 257 24.73 1.45 -9.40
C PHE A 257 26.13 2.08 -9.37
N GLY A 258 26.27 3.30 -8.84
CA GLY A 258 27.56 4.01 -8.73
C GLY A 258 28.23 4.31 -10.07
N LYS A 259 27.45 4.61 -11.12
CA LYS A 259 27.94 4.94 -12.46
C LYS A 259 27.75 6.41 -12.83
#